data_AF-A0AAN5I0S3-F1
#
_entry.id   AF-A0AAN5I0S3-F1
#
_cell.length_a   1.000
_cell.length_b   1.000
_cell.length_c   1.000
_cell.angle_alpha   90.00
_cell.angle_beta   90.00
_cell.angle_gamma   90.00
#
_symmetry.space_group_name_H-M   'P 1'
#
loop_
_entity.id
_entity.type
_entity.pdbx_description
1 polymer ?
#
loop_
_entity_poly.entity_id
_entity_poly.type
_entity_poly.pdbx_seq_one_letter_code
_entity_poly.pdbx_strand_id
1 'polypeptide(L)'
;MALPIRVSSAGKGVTTVIERCENAKASGYLDLSGCSLMYVADAIYLVLKGYEINKVNLRENDLKKFPKKLVAKFPGMTIVNAEGNQIEEIPEEFSEWKQLRGLNIANNKIGNFADSLYSLESLAVLDISGNSIEELDVDRFISSFPKLIQFNISGNPIKSEIKASLSEKRPKTMTIQF
;
A
#
# COMPACT_ATOMS: atom_id res chain seq x y z
N MET A 1 34.00 12.08 -34.52
CA MET A 1 33.79 11.15 -33.40
C MET A 1 32.94 11.86 -32.36
N ALA A 2 31.70 11.44 -32.16
CA ALA A 2 30.84 11.99 -31.11
C ALA A 2 31.04 11.17 -29.82
N LEU A 3 31.36 11.84 -28.72
CA LEU A 3 31.50 11.22 -27.40
C LEU A 3 30.14 10.71 -26.91
N PRO A 4 30.05 9.54 -26.26
CA PRO A 4 28.81 9.06 -25.68
C PRO A 4 28.43 9.94 -24.49
N ILE A 5 27.25 10.55 -24.54
CA ILE A 5 26.67 11.30 -23.43
C ILE A 5 26.39 10.31 -22.31
N ARG A 6 27.22 10.34 -21.26
CA ARG A 6 26.95 9.62 -20.01
C ARG A 6 25.77 10.27 -19.31
N VAL A 7 24.60 9.65 -19.41
CA VAL A 7 23.45 10.00 -18.58
C VAL A 7 23.81 9.70 -17.11
N SER A 8 23.70 10.71 -16.26
CA SER A 8 23.96 10.60 -14.81
C SER A 8 23.07 9.54 -14.16
N SER A 9 23.44 9.04 -12.98
CA SER A 9 22.61 8.11 -12.18
C SER A 9 21.18 8.63 -11.96
N ALA A 10 21.03 9.95 -11.81
CA ALA A 10 19.73 10.62 -11.73
C ALA A 10 18.90 10.46 -13.02
N GLY A 11 19.52 10.50 -14.20
CA GLY A 11 18.81 10.32 -15.47
C GLY A 11 18.32 8.89 -15.70
N LYS A 12 19.03 7.88 -15.19
CA LYS A 12 18.56 6.47 -15.24
C LYS A 12 17.29 6.26 -14.42
N GLY A 13 17.17 6.92 -13.25
CA GLY A 13 15.96 6.86 -12.42
C GLY A 13 14.75 7.49 -13.13
N VAL A 14 14.94 8.66 -13.74
CA VAL A 14 13.87 9.37 -14.47
C VAL A 14 13.39 8.59 -15.69
N THR A 15 14.31 8.04 -16.51
CA THR A 15 13.93 7.24 -17.68
C THR A 15 13.14 5.99 -17.29
N THR A 16 13.55 5.33 -16.21
CA THR A 16 12.85 4.14 -15.68
C THR A 16 11.42 4.46 -15.25
N VAL A 17 11.20 5.57 -14.54
CA VAL A 17 9.85 5.95 -14.08
C VAL A 17 8.93 6.27 -15.27
N ILE A 18 9.43 6.96 -16.29
CA ILE A 18 8.64 7.28 -17.48
C ILE A 18 8.23 6.01 -18.23
N GLU A 19 9.17 5.09 -18.46
CA GLU A 19 8.89 3.81 -19.12
C GLU A 19 7.83 3.00 -18.35
N ARG A 20 7.95 2.94 -17.03
CA ARG A 20 6.96 2.25 -16.18
C ARG A 20 5.59 2.93 -16.21
N CYS A 21 5.53 4.26 -16.35
CA CYS A 21 4.27 4.97 -16.58
C CYS A 21 3.65 4.59 -17.94
N GLU A 22 4.45 4.52 -19.01
CA GLU A 22 3.93 4.09 -20.32
C GLU A 22 3.40 2.65 -20.27
N ASN A 23 4.09 1.73 -19.61
CA ASN A 23 3.62 0.36 -19.40
C ASN A 23 2.32 0.31 -18.58
N ALA A 24 2.19 1.21 -17.60
CA ALA A 24 0.98 1.30 -16.77
C ALA A 24 -0.25 1.73 -17.58
N LYS A 25 -0.09 2.56 -18.61
CA LYS A 25 -1.20 2.98 -19.49
C LYS A 25 -1.88 1.82 -20.19
N ALA A 26 -1.12 0.80 -20.58
CA ALA A 26 -1.66 -0.39 -21.26
C ALA A 26 -2.13 -1.48 -20.28
N SER A 27 -1.48 -1.59 -19.12
CA SER A 27 -1.68 -2.72 -18.20
C SER A 27 -2.56 -2.40 -16.99
N GLY A 28 -2.76 -1.12 -16.66
CA GLY A 28 -3.36 -0.67 -15.41
C GLY A 28 -2.51 -0.93 -14.15
N TYR A 29 -1.26 -1.38 -14.33
CA TYR A 29 -0.31 -1.64 -13.25
C TYR A 29 0.83 -0.62 -13.26
N LEU A 30 0.87 0.23 -12.23
CA LEU A 30 1.91 1.23 -12.04
C LEU A 30 2.99 0.70 -11.10
N ASP A 31 4.14 0.35 -11.66
CA ASP A 31 5.32 -0.02 -10.87
C ASP A 31 6.23 1.18 -10.64
N LEU A 32 6.46 1.53 -9.38
CA LEU A 32 7.38 2.57 -8.92
C LEU A 32 8.29 2.03 -7.81
N SER A 33 8.45 0.71 -7.73
CA SER A 33 9.28 0.08 -6.70
C SER A 33 10.77 0.37 -6.89
N GLY A 34 11.52 0.49 -5.79
CA GLY A 34 12.98 0.64 -5.83
C GLY A 34 13.47 1.92 -6.50
N CYS A 35 12.65 2.98 -6.51
CA CYS A 35 12.96 4.24 -7.19
C CYS A 35 13.55 5.30 -6.24
N SER A 36 13.83 4.94 -4.98
CA SER A 36 14.30 5.86 -3.93
C SER A 36 13.40 7.09 -3.78
N LEU A 37 12.09 6.91 -3.93
CA LEU A 37 11.11 7.99 -3.88
C LEU A 37 10.90 8.44 -2.44
N MET A 38 11.08 9.73 -2.18
CA MET A 38 10.62 10.37 -0.95
C MET A 38 9.14 10.79 -1.02
N TYR A 39 8.63 11.02 -2.23
CA TYR A 39 7.24 11.29 -2.55
C TYR A 39 6.96 10.91 -4.01
N VAL A 40 5.68 10.70 -4.35
CA VAL A 40 5.25 10.50 -5.74
C VAL A 40 4.99 11.86 -6.39
N ALA A 41 5.72 12.18 -7.46
CA ALA A 41 5.65 13.49 -8.11
C ALA A 41 4.36 13.68 -8.92
N ASP A 42 3.87 14.93 -8.97
CA ASP A 42 2.60 15.26 -9.63
C ASP A 42 2.58 14.94 -11.14
N ALA A 43 3.75 14.97 -11.78
CA ALA A 43 3.92 14.62 -13.18
C ALA A 43 3.42 13.19 -13.50
N ILE A 44 3.54 12.25 -12.57
CA ILE A 44 3.06 10.88 -12.76
C ILE A 44 1.53 10.87 -12.92
N TYR A 45 0.80 11.64 -12.11
CA TYR A 45 -0.66 11.75 -12.22
C TYR A 45 -1.09 12.46 -13.51
N LEU A 46 -0.26 13.37 -14.04
CA LEU A 46 -0.53 14.05 -15.30
C LEU A 46 -0.33 13.11 -16.49
N VAL A 47 0.75 12.32 -16.50
CA VAL A 47 1.06 11.36 -17.57
C VAL A 47 0.03 10.23 -17.63
N LEU A 48 -0.49 9.80 -16.47
CA LEU A 48 -1.48 8.73 -16.38
C LEU A 48 -2.93 9.24 -16.40
N LYS A 49 -3.14 10.54 -16.65
CA LYS A 49 -4.48 11.13 -16.70
C LYS A 49 -5.29 10.47 -17.82
N GLY A 50 -6.47 9.95 -17.48
CA GLY A 50 -7.38 9.31 -18.43
C GLY A 50 -7.12 7.82 -18.65
N TYR A 51 -6.12 7.25 -17.98
CA TYR A 51 -5.86 5.80 -17.99
C TYR A 51 -6.39 5.17 -16.70
N GLU A 52 -6.89 3.95 -16.82
CA GLU A 52 -7.37 3.18 -15.67
C GLU A 52 -6.18 2.48 -14.99
N ILE A 53 -5.80 2.97 -13.81
CA ILE A 53 -4.80 2.32 -12.96
C ILE A 53 -5.53 1.66 -11.81
N ASN A 54 -5.35 0.35 -11.67
CA ASN A 54 -6.02 -0.47 -10.65
C ASN A 54 -5.04 -1.27 -9.79
N LYS A 55 -3.74 -1.21 -10.08
CA LYS A 55 -2.69 -1.82 -9.26
C LYS A 55 -1.50 -0.88 -9.17
N VAL A 56 -0.92 -0.76 -7.97
CA VAL A 56 0.28 0.06 -7.76
C VAL A 56 1.30 -0.67 -6.89
N ASN A 57 2.57 -0.58 -7.28
CA ASN A 57 3.71 -1.06 -6.51
C ASN A 57 4.64 0.11 -6.17
N LEU A 58 4.76 0.41 -4.88
CA LEU A 58 5.60 1.45 -4.26
C LEU A 58 6.66 0.84 -3.35
N ARG A 59 6.89 -0.48 -3.42
CA ARG A 59 7.81 -1.22 -2.53
C ARG A 59 9.22 -0.60 -2.55
N GLU A 60 9.94 -0.67 -1.43
CA GLU A 60 11.37 -0.28 -1.34
C GLU A 60 11.61 1.16 -1.83
N ASN A 61 10.95 2.11 -1.18
CA ASN A 61 11.18 3.53 -1.38
C ASN A 61 11.39 4.20 0.00
N ASP A 62 11.56 5.52 0.01
CA ASP A 62 11.80 6.31 1.22
C ASP A 62 10.55 7.13 1.60
N LEU A 63 9.36 6.61 1.30
CA LEU A 63 8.10 7.32 1.54
C LEU A 63 7.83 7.42 3.04
N LYS A 64 7.83 8.64 3.58
CA LYS A 64 7.42 8.92 4.97
C LYS A 64 5.91 9.01 5.14
N LYS A 65 5.21 9.35 4.06
CA LYS A 65 3.75 9.47 4.01
C LYS A 65 3.24 8.74 2.79
N PHE A 66 2.10 8.08 2.92
CA PHE A 66 1.45 7.51 1.76
C PHE A 66 1.00 8.64 0.81
N PRO A 67 1.20 8.50 -0.51
CA PRO A 67 0.83 9.52 -1.49
C PRO A 67 -0.71 9.59 -1.69
N LYS A 68 -1.42 10.32 -0.82
CA LYS A 68 -2.89 10.43 -0.82
C LYS A 68 -3.52 10.84 -2.15
N LYS A 69 -2.80 11.57 -3.01
CA LYS A 69 -3.23 11.91 -4.37
C LYS A 69 -3.46 10.66 -5.25
N LEU A 70 -2.78 9.53 -4.99
CA LEU A 70 -3.08 8.26 -5.67
C LEU A 70 -4.54 7.88 -5.47
N VAL A 71 -5.05 8.04 -4.25
CA VAL A 71 -6.41 7.63 -3.90
C VAL A 71 -7.44 8.42 -4.70
N ALA A 72 -7.28 9.75 -4.72
CA ALA A 72 -8.17 10.64 -5.46
C ALA A 72 -8.07 10.48 -7.00
N LYS A 73 -6.90 10.09 -7.53
CA LYS A 73 -6.68 9.95 -8.99
C LYS A 73 -7.03 8.58 -9.53
N PHE A 74 -6.94 7.54 -8.70
CA PHE A 74 -7.16 6.16 -9.10
C PHE A 74 -8.14 5.49 -8.14
N PRO A 75 -9.44 5.84 -8.18
CA PRO A 75 -10.44 5.31 -7.27
C PRO A 75 -10.73 3.82 -7.49
N GLY A 76 -10.45 3.28 -8.69
CA GLY A 76 -10.61 1.87 -9.05
C GLY A 76 -9.49 0.94 -8.55
N MET A 77 -8.75 1.33 -7.51
CA MET A 77 -7.61 0.56 -7.02
C MET A 77 -8.04 -0.79 -6.44
N THR A 78 -7.33 -1.85 -6.82
CA THR A 78 -7.58 -3.24 -6.41
C THR A 78 -6.40 -3.86 -5.66
N ILE A 79 -5.16 -3.46 -5.99
CA ILE A 79 -3.95 -3.96 -5.32
C ILE A 79 -2.99 -2.80 -5.05
N VAL A 80 -2.56 -2.67 -3.80
CA VAL A 80 -1.54 -1.71 -3.38
C VAL A 80 -0.44 -2.47 -2.65
N ASN A 81 0.80 -2.32 -3.11
CA ASN A 81 1.99 -2.72 -2.36
C ASN A 81 2.82 -1.47 -2.06
N ALA A 82 3.04 -1.16 -0.80
CA ALA A 82 3.93 -0.10 -0.33
C ALA A 82 4.86 -0.61 0.79
N GLU A 83 5.20 -1.90 0.74
CA GLU A 83 6.10 -2.54 1.69
C GLU A 83 7.49 -1.91 1.69
N GLY A 84 8.16 -1.86 2.85
CA GLY A 84 9.56 -1.46 2.92
C GLY A 84 9.73 0.03 2.63
N ASN A 85 8.91 0.85 3.30
CA ASN A 85 8.97 2.29 3.27
C ASN A 85 9.12 2.83 4.71
N GLN A 86 8.92 4.12 4.92
CA GLN A 86 8.97 4.77 6.22
C GLN A 86 7.61 5.39 6.58
N ILE A 87 6.51 4.80 6.10
CA ILE A 87 5.17 5.36 6.26
C ILE A 87 4.77 5.29 7.72
N GLU A 88 4.45 6.45 8.30
CA GLU A 88 4.05 6.57 9.71
C GLU A 88 2.52 6.55 9.88
N GLU A 89 1.78 7.04 8.88
CA GLU A 89 0.34 7.22 8.94
C GLU A 89 -0.34 6.79 7.65
N ILE A 90 -1.51 6.17 7.80
CA ILE A 90 -2.43 5.87 6.68
C ILE A 90 -3.40 7.04 6.53
N PRO A 91 -3.51 7.64 5.34
CA PRO A 91 -4.39 8.78 5.12
C PRO A 91 -5.87 8.40 5.18
N GLU A 92 -6.72 9.35 5.58
CA GLU A 92 -8.18 9.17 5.63
C GLU A 92 -8.75 8.80 4.26
N GLU A 93 -8.15 9.31 3.19
CA GLU A 93 -8.58 9.09 1.82
C GLU A 93 -8.62 7.59 1.43
N PHE A 94 -7.95 6.68 2.15
CA PHE A 94 -8.06 5.23 1.92
C PHE A 94 -9.52 4.74 1.95
N SER A 95 -10.42 5.45 2.63
CA SER A 95 -11.85 5.16 2.63
C SER A 95 -12.46 5.06 1.24
N GLU A 96 -11.89 5.73 0.24
CA GLU A 96 -12.41 5.80 -1.13
C GLU A 96 -12.11 4.54 -1.97
N TRP A 97 -11.14 3.72 -1.56
CA TRP A 97 -10.75 2.52 -2.29
C TRP A 97 -11.67 1.31 -1.99
N LYS A 98 -12.96 1.46 -2.32
CA LYS A 98 -14.00 0.44 -2.07
C LYS A 98 -13.79 -0.88 -2.81
N GLN A 99 -12.94 -0.89 -3.84
CA GLN A 99 -12.61 -2.07 -4.65
C GLN A 99 -11.28 -2.73 -4.25
N LEU A 100 -10.59 -2.23 -3.21
CA LEU A 100 -9.30 -2.76 -2.81
C LEU A 100 -9.43 -4.19 -2.30
N ARG A 101 -8.63 -5.10 -2.85
CA ARG A 101 -8.62 -6.53 -2.51
C ARG A 101 -7.33 -6.97 -1.86
N GLY A 102 -6.19 -6.37 -2.23
CA GLY A 102 -4.89 -6.65 -1.66
C GLY A 102 -4.21 -5.37 -1.19
N LEU A 103 -3.84 -5.32 0.08
CA LEU A 103 -3.05 -4.24 0.66
C LEU A 103 -1.84 -4.82 1.38
N ASN A 104 -0.65 -4.47 0.90
CA ASN A 104 0.60 -4.75 1.60
C ASN A 104 1.27 -3.43 1.96
N ILE A 105 1.38 -3.16 3.27
CA ILE A 105 2.06 -2.01 3.87
C ILE A 105 3.01 -2.50 4.97
N ALA A 106 3.51 -3.73 4.83
CA ALA A 106 4.45 -4.34 5.74
C ALA A 106 5.78 -3.56 5.79
N ASN A 107 6.56 -3.74 6.86
CA ASN A 107 7.87 -3.12 7.04
C ASN A 107 7.82 -1.59 6.85
N ASN A 108 6.96 -0.95 7.64
CA ASN A 108 6.79 0.50 7.71
C ASN A 108 6.87 0.96 9.18
N LYS A 109 6.41 2.17 9.50
CA LYS A 109 6.44 2.76 10.85
C LYS A 109 5.05 3.10 11.36
N ILE A 110 4.04 2.36 10.93
CA ILE A 110 2.65 2.64 11.25
C ILE A 110 2.40 2.31 12.71
N GLY A 111 2.01 3.32 13.50
CA GLY A 111 1.78 3.16 14.95
C GLY A 111 0.36 2.75 15.33
N ASN A 112 -0.63 2.97 14.46
CA ASN A 112 -2.03 2.69 14.73
C ASN A 112 -2.75 2.09 13.53
N PHE A 113 -3.80 1.32 13.81
CA PHE A 113 -4.71 0.85 12.78
C PHE A 113 -5.76 1.94 12.49
N ALA A 114 -5.51 2.75 11.47
CA ALA A 114 -6.31 3.94 11.17
C ALA A 114 -7.77 3.63 10.79
N ASP A 115 -8.68 4.57 11.09
CA ASP A 115 -10.11 4.46 10.82
C ASP A 115 -10.45 4.18 9.34
N SER A 116 -9.65 4.72 8.43
CA SER A 116 -9.82 4.56 6.99
C SER A 116 -9.60 3.13 6.51
N LEU A 117 -8.80 2.32 7.22
CA LEU A 117 -8.60 0.91 6.86
C LEU A 117 -9.87 0.09 7.07
N TYR A 118 -10.64 0.36 8.13
CA TYR A 118 -11.91 -0.32 8.42
C TYR A 118 -12.98 -0.12 7.33
N SER A 119 -12.77 0.83 6.41
CA SER A 119 -13.69 1.11 5.30
C SER A 119 -13.43 0.24 4.06
N LEU A 120 -12.39 -0.59 4.07
CA LEU A 120 -11.97 -1.42 2.94
C LEU A 120 -12.68 -2.79 2.94
N GLU A 121 -14.01 -2.77 2.80
CA GLU A 121 -14.88 -3.96 2.91
C GLU A 121 -14.62 -5.06 1.87
N SER A 122 -13.96 -4.70 0.75
CA SER A 122 -13.60 -5.64 -0.33
C SER A 122 -12.27 -6.37 -0.09
N LEU A 123 -11.56 -6.04 0.99
CA LEU A 123 -10.21 -6.53 1.23
C LEU A 123 -10.20 -8.03 1.50
N ALA A 124 -9.35 -8.75 0.75
CA ALA A 124 -9.16 -10.19 0.86
C ALA A 124 -7.80 -10.51 1.52
N VAL A 125 -6.79 -9.71 1.23
CA VAL A 125 -5.42 -9.88 1.77
C VAL A 125 -4.95 -8.56 2.37
N LEU A 126 -4.54 -8.61 3.64
CA LEU A 126 -3.96 -7.49 4.36
C LEU A 126 -2.65 -7.93 5.02
N ASP A 127 -1.54 -7.31 4.62
CA ASP A 127 -0.26 -7.44 5.29
C ASP A 127 0.18 -6.08 5.87
N ILE A 128 0.24 -6.04 7.20
CA ILE A 128 0.69 -4.91 8.01
C ILE A 128 1.85 -5.32 8.93
N SER A 129 2.52 -6.43 8.63
CA SER A 129 3.60 -6.96 9.44
C SER A 129 4.79 -6.00 9.53
N GLY A 130 5.59 -6.11 10.60
CA GLY A 130 6.77 -5.25 10.77
C GLY A 130 6.43 -3.76 10.85
N ASN A 131 5.37 -3.42 11.59
CA ASN A 131 4.99 -2.05 11.92
C ASN A 131 5.05 -1.86 13.46
N SER A 132 4.47 -0.79 13.99
CA SER A 132 4.47 -0.45 15.41
C SER A 132 3.06 -0.41 16.00
N ILE A 133 2.16 -1.26 15.51
CA ILE A 133 0.76 -1.30 15.94
C ILE A 133 0.64 -2.06 17.27
N GLU A 134 0.21 -1.35 18.31
CA GLU A 134 0.04 -1.91 19.66
C GLU A 134 -1.41 -2.37 19.94
N GLU A 135 -2.37 -1.66 19.36
CA GLU A 135 -3.80 -1.84 19.63
C GLU A 135 -4.61 -2.00 18.35
N LEU A 136 -5.70 -2.76 18.47
CA LEU A 136 -6.66 -3.02 17.41
C LEU A 136 -8.01 -3.33 18.07
N ASP A 137 -9.06 -2.64 17.64
CA ASP A 137 -10.43 -3.03 17.98
C ASP A 137 -10.80 -4.30 17.21
N VAL A 138 -10.84 -5.43 17.92
CA VAL A 138 -11.08 -6.75 17.32
C VAL A 138 -12.50 -6.87 16.78
N ASP A 139 -13.51 -6.38 17.50
CA ASP A 139 -14.90 -6.52 17.07
C ASP A 139 -15.17 -5.68 15.83
N ARG A 140 -14.63 -4.47 15.80
CA ARG A 140 -14.67 -3.63 14.59
C ARG A 140 -13.88 -4.25 13.45
N PHE A 141 -12.68 -4.79 13.71
CA PHE A 141 -11.88 -5.44 12.67
C PHE A 141 -12.63 -6.60 12.01
N ILE A 142 -13.19 -7.52 12.79
CA ILE A 142 -13.90 -8.68 12.26
C ILE A 142 -15.16 -8.26 11.47
N SER A 143 -15.89 -7.24 11.93
CA SER A 143 -17.09 -6.76 11.22
C SER A 143 -16.78 -5.96 9.96
N SER A 144 -15.69 -5.19 9.95
CA SER A 144 -15.25 -4.37 8.80
C SER A 144 -14.68 -5.17 7.63
N PHE A 145 -14.15 -6.36 7.89
CA PHE A 145 -13.44 -7.15 6.88
C PHE A 145 -14.09 -8.52 6.59
N PRO A 146 -15.36 -8.54 6.14
CA PRO A 146 -16.12 -9.79 5.95
C PRO A 146 -15.55 -10.71 4.86
N LYS A 147 -14.72 -10.17 3.95
CA LYS A 147 -14.11 -10.91 2.83
C LYS A 147 -12.63 -11.25 3.06
N LEU A 148 -12.07 -10.88 4.21
CA LEU A 148 -10.64 -11.04 4.46
C LEU A 148 -10.31 -12.51 4.73
N ILE A 149 -9.37 -13.04 3.96
CA ILE A 149 -8.92 -14.44 4.01
C ILE A 149 -7.53 -14.56 4.59
N GLN A 150 -6.70 -13.53 4.47
CA GLN A 150 -5.33 -13.51 4.94
C GLN A 150 -5.04 -12.19 5.63
N PHE A 151 -4.61 -12.30 6.89
CA PHE A 151 -4.20 -11.18 7.70
C PHE A 151 -2.84 -11.45 8.32
N ASN A 152 -1.85 -10.62 8.02
CA ASN A 152 -0.54 -10.70 8.64
C ASN A 152 -0.29 -9.44 9.47
N ILE A 153 -0.18 -9.61 10.79
CA ILE A 153 0.17 -8.56 11.75
C ILE A 153 1.44 -8.90 12.53
N SER A 154 2.19 -9.92 12.08
CA SER A 154 3.43 -10.34 12.72
C SER A 154 4.46 -9.21 12.82
N GLY A 155 5.34 -9.28 13.83
CA GLY A 155 6.35 -8.23 14.03
C GLY A 155 5.78 -6.86 14.43
N ASN A 156 4.55 -6.81 14.92
CA ASN A 156 3.99 -5.65 15.62
C ASN A 156 3.96 -5.89 17.14
N PRO A 157 4.12 -4.85 17.97
CA PRO A 157 4.02 -4.93 19.43
C PRO A 157 2.57 -5.10 19.94
N ILE A 158 1.75 -5.89 19.24
CA ILE A 158 0.33 -6.06 19.57
C ILE A 158 0.16 -6.90 20.84
N LYS A 159 -0.69 -6.42 21.74
CA LYS A 159 -0.94 -7.01 23.06
C LYS A 159 -1.43 -8.46 22.96
N SER A 160 -1.03 -9.31 23.90
CA SER A 160 -1.40 -10.73 23.96
C SER A 160 -2.90 -10.96 23.98
N GLU A 161 -3.65 -10.10 24.67
CA GLU A 161 -5.10 -10.20 24.80
C GLU A 161 -5.79 -9.98 23.44
N ILE A 162 -5.24 -9.08 22.62
CA ILE A 162 -5.73 -8.80 21.27
C ILE A 162 -5.42 -9.98 20.35
N LYS A 163 -4.21 -10.58 20.43
CA LYS A 163 -3.87 -11.80 19.67
C LYS A 163 -4.82 -12.95 20.01
N ALA A 164 -5.11 -13.15 21.30
CA ALA A 164 -6.05 -14.17 21.77
C ALA A 164 -7.46 -13.90 21.26
N SER A 165 -7.96 -12.67 21.39
CA SER A 165 -9.30 -12.29 20.93
C SER A 165 -9.46 -12.41 19.42
N LEU A 166 -8.46 -12.02 18.61
CA LEU A 166 -8.45 -12.25 17.16
C LEU A 166 -8.50 -13.74 16.83
N SER A 167 -7.72 -14.56 17.55
CA SER A 167 -7.67 -16.01 17.32
C SER A 167 -9.01 -16.69 17.61
N GLU A 168 -9.73 -16.20 18.62
CA GLU A 168 -11.05 -16.70 19.02
C GLU A 168 -12.17 -16.22 18.08
N LYS A 169 -12.19 -14.92 17.75
CA LYS A 169 -13.29 -14.29 17.00
C LYS A 169 -13.15 -14.38 15.48
N ARG A 170 -11.99 -14.76 14.94
CA ARG A 170 -11.79 -14.83 13.49
C ARG A 170 -12.76 -15.80 12.81
N PRO A 171 -13.24 -15.48 11.60
CA PRO A 171 -13.86 -16.45 10.72
C PRO A 171 -12.91 -17.62 10.43
N LYS A 172 -13.45 -18.84 10.29
CA LYS A 172 -12.65 -20.03 9.92
C LYS A 172 -11.97 -19.88 8.55
N THR A 173 -12.50 -19.03 7.69
CA THR A 173 -11.96 -18.71 6.36
C THR A 173 -10.75 -17.77 6.40
N MET A 174 -10.50 -17.11 7.54
CA MET A 174 -9.44 -16.12 7.70
C MET A 174 -8.23 -16.75 8.40
N THR A 175 -7.06 -16.68 7.76
CA THR A 175 -5.78 -17.05 8.37
C THR A 175 -5.12 -15.81 8.96
N ILE A 176 -4.61 -15.91 10.19
CA ILE A 176 -3.91 -14.82 10.88
C ILE A 176 -2.47 -15.24 11.19
N GLN A 177 -1.51 -14.35 10.91
CA GLN A 177 -0.11 -14.48 11.30
C GLN A 177 0.24 -13.39 12.34
N PHE A 178 0.91 -13.78 13.43
CA PHE A 178 1.18 -12.97 14.63
C PHE A 178 2.66 -12.79 14.94
#